data_AF-A0A6P0SAG5-F1
#
_entry.id   AF-A0A6P0SAG5-F1
#
_cell.length_a   1.000
_cell.length_b   1.000
_cell.length_c   1.000
_cell.angle_alpha   90.00
_cell.angle_beta   90.00
_cell.angle_gamma   90.00
#
_symmetry.space_group_name_H-M   'P 1'
#
loop_
_entity.id
_entity.type
_entity.pdbx_description
1 polymer ?
#
loop_
_entity_poly.entity_id
_entity_poly.type
_entity_poly.pdbx_seq_one_letter_code
_entity_poly.pdbx_strand_id
1 'polypeptide(L)'
;MRLSQMLFVTLRENPAEAEIPSHQLLLRAGYIRRIGSGIYAYLPLMWRVLQKVSQIVREEMNATGAQECLLPQIQPAELWRESGRWDTYTKAEGIMFALTDRQERELGLGPTHEEVITTIAKEMIRSYRQLPLNLYQIQTKFRDEIRPRFGLMRGREFIMKDGYSFHTDEASLKQTYQDMYQAYNNILNRCGLAFRPVEADSGAIGGSGSQEFMILADAGEDEVLYTEDGKYSANVEKAVSLPPDTEPSTFTSYEQRETP
;
A
#
# COMPACT_ATOMS: atom_id res chain seq x y z
N MET A 1 31.60 -6.64 10.72
CA MET A 1 32.01 -6.79 9.30
C MET A 1 32.91 -5.61 8.96
N ARG A 2 34.10 -5.85 8.41
CA ARG A 2 35.04 -4.77 8.03
C ARG A 2 34.66 -4.21 6.66
N LEU A 3 34.82 -2.90 6.46
CA LEU A 3 34.46 -2.24 5.19
C LEU A 3 35.21 -2.83 3.99
N SER A 4 36.48 -3.21 4.17
CA SER A 4 37.33 -3.82 3.13
C SER A 4 36.84 -5.17 2.62
N GLN A 5 35.84 -5.79 3.27
CA GLN A 5 35.24 -7.07 2.88
C GLN A 5 33.79 -6.90 2.39
N MET A 6 33.30 -5.67 2.31
CA MET A 6 31.93 -5.37 1.90
C MET A 6 31.88 -4.93 0.43
N LEU A 7 30.83 -5.34 -0.27
CA LEU A 7 30.42 -4.68 -1.51
C LEU A 7 29.86 -3.30 -1.16
N PHE A 8 30.73 -2.30 -1.15
CA PHE A 8 30.39 -0.92 -0.83
C PHE A 8 31.08 0.02 -1.81
N VAL A 9 30.31 0.56 -2.75
CA VAL A 9 30.77 1.50 -3.76
C VAL A 9 29.89 2.74 -3.69
N THR A 10 30.52 3.88 -3.42
CA THR A 10 29.84 5.18 -3.37
C THR A 10 30.01 5.96 -4.65
N LEU A 11 29.02 6.78 -5.00
CA LEU A 11 29.10 7.68 -6.15
C LEU A 11 29.39 9.12 -5.71
N ARG A 12 30.35 9.77 -6.38
CA ARG A 12 30.73 11.15 -6.09
C ARG A 12 29.61 12.13 -6.45
N GLU A 13 29.04 11.95 -7.63
CA GLU A 13 28.02 12.82 -8.23
C GLU A 13 26.61 12.23 -8.08
N ASN A 14 25.60 13.07 -8.20
CA ASN A 14 24.21 12.62 -8.24
C ASN A 14 23.93 11.88 -9.56
N PRO A 15 23.34 10.68 -9.52
CA PRO A 15 22.87 10.00 -10.72
C PRO A 15 21.82 10.83 -11.45
N ALA A 16 21.92 10.93 -12.78
CA ALA A 16 21.04 11.77 -13.59
C ALA A 16 19.58 11.30 -13.57
N GLU A 17 19.35 10.02 -13.33
CA GLU A 17 18.03 9.40 -13.25
C GLU A 17 17.31 9.60 -11.90
N ALA A 18 17.96 10.23 -10.92
CA ALA A 18 17.44 10.34 -9.56
C ALA A 18 16.95 11.77 -9.27
N GLU A 19 15.62 11.93 -9.25
CA GLU A 19 14.98 13.25 -9.09
C GLU A 19 14.88 13.68 -7.63
N ILE A 20 14.50 12.77 -6.72
CA ILE A 20 14.26 13.11 -5.30
C ILE A 20 15.48 12.79 -4.40
N PRO A 21 15.65 13.50 -3.26
CA PRO A 21 16.81 13.32 -2.39
C PRO A 21 16.98 11.88 -1.88
N SER A 22 15.90 11.19 -1.51
CA SER A 22 15.99 9.80 -1.01
C SER A 22 16.54 8.85 -2.07
N HIS A 23 16.09 8.97 -3.32
CA HIS A 23 16.58 8.17 -4.44
C HIS A 23 18.06 8.45 -4.74
N GLN A 24 18.44 9.74 -4.78
CA GLN A 24 19.83 10.15 -5.00
C GLN A 24 20.76 9.59 -3.92
N LEU A 25 20.38 9.72 -2.65
CA LEU A 25 21.18 9.28 -1.51
C LEU A 25 21.31 7.74 -1.48
N LEU A 26 20.23 7.00 -1.70
CA LEU A 26 20.27 5.54 -1.70
C LEU A 26 21.17 4.99 -2.82
N LEU A 27 21.17 5.59 -4.01
CA LEU A 27 22.09 5.20 -5.08
C LEU A 27 23.53 5.58 -4.75
N ARG A 28 23.77 6.83 -4.29
CA ARG A 28 25.11 7.32 -4.00
C ARG A 28 25.79 6.60 -2.86
N ALA A 29 25.03 6.19 -1.85
CA ALA A 29 25.55 5.44 -0.71
C ALA A 29 25.65 3.93 -0.97
N GLY A 30 25.33 3.45 -2.19
CA GLY A 30 25.43 2.03 -2.53
C GLY A 30 24.43 1.14 -1.80
N TYR A 31 23.23 1.67 -1.50
CA TYR A 31 22.14 0.93 -0.86
C TYR A 31 21.33 0.15 -1.89
N ILE A 32 21.09 0.75 -3.05
CA ILE A 32 20.31 0.13 -4.12
C ILE A 32 21.04 0.23 -5.45
N ARG A 33 20.67 -0.66 -6.38
CA ARG A 33 21.10 -0.60 -7.78
C ARG A 33 19.90 -0.81 -8.69
N ARG A 34 19.69 0.09 -9.66
CA ARG A 34 18.66 -0.09 -10.68
C ARG A 34 19.04 -1.25 -11.61
N ILE A 35 18.13 -2.19 -11.81
CA ILE A 35 18.26 -3.32 -12.75
C ILE A 35 17.40 -3.08 -13.99
N GLY A 36 16.22 -2.50 -13.81
CA GLY A 36 15.29 -2.13 -14.87
C GLY A 36 14.47 -0.89 -14.50
N SER A 37 13.52 -0.49 -15.34
CA SER A 37 12.59 0.60 -14.97
C SER A 37 11.71 0.16 -13.81
N GLY A 38 11.78 0.87 -12.68
CA GLY A 38 11.05 0.52 -11.46
C GLY A 38 11.51 -0.76 -10.74
N ILE A 39 12.65 -1.34 -11.12
CA ILE A 39 13.14 -2.61 -10.56
C ILE A 39 14.55 -2.39 -9.99
N TYR A 40 14.71 -2.66 -8.69
CA TYR A 40 15.93 -2.36 -7.95
C TYR A 40 16.43 -3.59 -7.19
N ALA A 41 17.74 -3.80 -7.24
CA ALA A 41 18.43 -4.72 -6.34
C ALA A 41 18.73 -4.02 -5.01
N TYR A 42 18.38 -4.66 -3.90
CA TYR A 42 18.76 -4.23 -2.55
C TYR A 42 20.17 -4.74 -2.22
N LEU A 43 21.14 -3.83 -2.14
CA LEU A 43 22.52 -4.16 -1.80
C LEU A 43 22.67 -4.42 -0.29
N PRO A 44 23.83 -4.95 0.19
CA PRO A 44 23.96 -5.43 1.56
C PRO A 44 23.56 -4.43 2.66
N LEU A 45 23.78 -3.13 2.46
CA LEU A 45 23.37 -2.10 3.43
C LEU A 45 21.85 -1.90 3.45
N MET A 46 21.20 -1.82 2.29
CA MET A 46 19.73 -1.71 2.24
C MET A 46 19.08 -2.96 2.79
N TRP A 47 19.63 -4.14 2.50
CA TRP A 47 19.11 -5.39 3.06
C TRP A 47 19.13 -5.38 4.60
N ARG A 48 20.18 -4.84 5.22
CA ARG A 48 20.23 -4.66 6.69
C ARG A 48 19.17 -3.69 7.21
N VAL A 49 18.87 -2.61 6.48
CA VAL A 49 17.81 -1.66 6.83
C VAL A 49 16.44 -2.33 6.72
N LEU A 50 16.17 -3.01 5.60
CA LEU A 50 14.91 -3.73 5.39
C LEU A 50 14.67 -4.77 6.49
N GLN A 51 15.69 -5.54 6.87
CA GLN A 51 15.57 -6.50 7.98
C GLN A 51 15.21 -5.83 9.31
N LYS A 52 15.75 -4.64 9.61
CA LYS A 52 15.39 -3.89 10.82
C LYS A 52 13.96 -3.38 10.78
N VAL A 53 13.54 -2.83 9.64
CA VAL A 53 12.16 -2.35 9.45
C VAL A 53 11.17 -3.51 9.54
N SER A 54 11.43 -4.61 8.82
CA SER A 54 10.59 -5.81 8.87
C SER A 54 10.51 -6.41 10.28
N GLN A 55 11.58 -6.33 11.08
CA GLN A 55 11.56 -6.80 12.46
C GLN A 55 10.65 -5.95 13.34
N ILE A 56 10.70 -4.61 13.22
CA ILE A 56 9.76 -3.71 13.93
C ILE A 56 8.33 -4.05 13.54
N VAL A 57 8.06 -4.20 12.24
CA VAL A 57 6.73 -4.55 11.73
C VAL A 57 6.24 -5.89 12.30
N ARG A 58 7.08 -6.93 12.30
CA ARG A 58 6.72 -8.24 12.89
C ARG A 58 6.37 -8.12 14.36
N GLU A 59 7.18 -7.41 15.14
CA GLU A 59 6.97 -7.28 16.58
C GLU A 59 5.63 -6.62 16.89
N GLU A 60 5.29 -5.53 16.20
CA GLU A 60 4.01 -4.84 16.41
C GLU A 60 2.81 -5.66 15.90
N MET A 61 2.93 -6.33 14.74
CA MET A 61 1.85 -7.20 14.23
C MET A 61 1.62 -8.42 15.14
N ASN A 62 2.69 -9.07 15.60
CA ASN A 62 2.59 -10.23 16.48
C ASN A 62 2.01 -9.84 17.85
N ALA A 63 2.28 -8.62 18.33
CA ALA A 63 1.72 -8.12 19.58
C ALA A 63 0.19 -7.99 19.56
N THR A 64 -0.43 -7.85 18.38
CA THR A 64 -1.90 -7.88 18.23
C THR A 64 -2.47 -9.30 18.09
N GLY A 65 -1.62 -10.33 18.13
CA GLY A 65 -2.02 -11.72 17.84
C GLY A 65 -2.15 -12.04 16.35
N ALA A 66 -1.73 -11.15 15.45
CA ALA A 66 -1.67 -11.48 14.02
C ALA A 66 -0.59 -12.54 13.77
N GLN A 67 -0.85 -13.45 12.83
CA GLN A 67 0.04 -14.58 12.55
C GLN A 67 0.70 -14.39 11.18
N GLU A 68 2.04 -14.48 11.16
CA GLU A 68 2.80 -14.36 9.92
C GLU A 68 2.70 -15.65 9.08
N CYS A 69 2.39 -15.50 7.80
CA CYS A 69 2.40 -16.55 6.79
C CYS A 69 3.18 -16.08 5.55
N LEU A 70 3.33 -16.96 4.55
CA LEU A 70 3.91 -16.61 3.26
C LEU A 70 3.05 -17.22 2.14
N LEU A 71 2.45 -16.37 1.32
CA LEU A 71 1.57 -16.76 0.23
C LEU A 71 2.35 -16.85 -1.09
N PRO A 72 1.85 -17.58 -2.10
CA PRO A 72 2.49 -17.65 -3.41
C PRO A 72 2.42 -16.31 -4.17
N GLN A 73 3.44 -16.05 -4.99
CA GLN A 73 3.49 -14.86 -5.85
C GLN A 73 2.84 -15.03 -7.20
N ILE A 74 2.90 -16.25 -7.72
CA ILE A 74 2.20 -16.63 -8.92
C ILE A 74 0.79 -17.03 -8.49
N GLN A 75 -0.20 -16.34 -9.00
CA GLN A 75 -1.60 -16.51 -8.62
C GLN A 75 -2.41 -16.97 -9.84
N PRO A 76 -3.23 -18.03 -9.70
CA PRO A 76 -4.12 -18.49 -10.77
C PRO A 76 -5.16 -17.43 -11.13
N ALA A 77 -5.36 -17.19 -12.42
CA ALA A 77 -6.35 -16.22 -12.91
C ALA A 77 -7.78 -16.56 -12.47
N GLU A 78 -8.07 -17.84 -12.23
CA GLU A 78 -9.39 -18.31 -11.78
C GLU A 78 -9.83 -17.65 -10.47
N LEU A 79 -8.89 -17.44 -9.52
CA LEU A 79 -9.20 -16.82 -8.23
C LEU A 79 -9.61 -15.34 -8.40
N TRP A 80 -8.92 -14.63 -9.29
CA TRP A 80 -9.21 -13.24 -9.64
C TRP A 80 -10.48 -13.09 -10.48
N ARG A 81 -10.85 -14.11 -11.25
CA ARG A 81 -12.13 -14.15 -11.94
C ARG A 81 -13.29 -14.41 -10.97
N GLU A 82 -13.09 -15.23 -9.94
CA GLU A 82 -14.11 -15.45 -8.89
C GLU A 82 -14.44 -14.15 -8.16
N SER A 83 -13.44 -13.29 -7.90
CA SER A 83 -13.66 -11.96 -7.31
C SER A 83 -14.15 -10.90 -8.31
N GLY A 84 -14.07 -11.19 -9.62
CA GLY A 84 -14.35 -10.25 -10.71
C GLY A 84 -13.26 -9.21 -10.96
N ARG A 85 -12.12 -9.27 -10.25
CA ARG A 85 -11.04 -8.27 -10.36
C ARG A 85 -10.05 -8.52 -11.51
N TRP A 86 -10.06 -9.71 -12.12
CA TRP A 86 -9.09 -10.07 -13.18
C TRP A 86 -9.02 -9.04 -14.32
N ASP A 87 -10.16 -8.72 -14.96
CA ASP A 87 -10.20 -7.80 -16.10
C ASP A 87 -9.91 -6.35 -15.68
N THR A 88 -10.35 -5.94 -14.49
CA THR A 88 -10.02 -4.62 -13.93
C THR A 88 -8.51 -4.46 -13.78
N TYR A 89 -7.83 -5.43 -13.18
CA TYR A 89 -6.40 -5.35 -12.89
C TYR A 89 -5.50 -5.59 -14.10
N THR A 90 -5.94 -6.38 -15.09
CA THR A 90 -5.13 -6.72 -16.27
C THR A 90 -5.42 -5.85 -17.49
N LYS A 91 -6.66 -5.36 -17.67
CA LYS A 91 -7.06 -4.60 -18.87
C LYS A 91 -7.39 -3.14 -18.56
N ALA A 92 -8.22 -2.88 -17.54
CA ALA A 92 -8.69 -1.53 -17.27
C ALA A 92 -7.60 -0.66 -16.63
N GLU A 93 -7.08 -1.09 -15.49
CA GLU A 93 -5.98 -0.44 -14.79
C GLU A 93 -4.62 -0.86 -15.36
N GLY A 94 -4.51 -2.10 -15.84
CA GLY A 94 -3.29 -2.65 -16.41
C GLY A 94 -2.13 -2.79 -15.41
N ILE A 95 -2.43 -2.81 -14.11
CA ILE A 95 -1.41 -2.86 -13.04
C ILE A 95 -0.95 -4.27 -12.69
N MET A 96 -1.62 -5.32 -13.17
CA MET A 96 -1.21 -6.70 -12.90
C MET A 96 -0.40 -7.25 -14.08
N PHE A 97 0.80 -7.76 -13.77
CA PHE A 97 1.53 -8.59 -14.73
C PHE A 97 0.78 -9.90 -14.95
N ALA A 98 0.28 -10.10 -16.16
CA ALA A 98 -0.31 -11.36 -16.61
C ALA A 98 0.69 -12.15 -17.45
N LEU A 99 0.71 -13.47 -17.27
CA LEU A 99 1.52 -14.40 -18.04
C LEU A 99 0.73 -15.67 -18.36
N THR A 100 1.15 -16.36 -19.40
CA THR A 100 0.63 -17.69 -19.77
C THR A 100 1.74 -18.70 -19.57
N ASP A 101 1.47 -19.77 -18.82
CA ASP A 101 2.47 -20.81 -18.59
C ASP A 101 2.59 -21.79 -19.76
N ARG A 102 3.46 -22.78 -19.62
CA ARG A 102 3.71 -23.79 -20.66
C ARG A 102 2.55 -24.76 -20.91
N GLN A 103 1.54 -24.76 -20.04
CA GLN A 103 0.30 -25.52 -20.18
C GLN A 103 -0.86 -24.62 -20.59
N GLU A 104 -0.58 -23.40 -21.08
CA GLU A 104 -1.57 -22.42 -21.53
C GLU A 104 -2.50 -21.92 -20.41
N ARG A 105 -2.07 -22.03 -19.14
CA ARG A 105 -2.81 -21.48 -18.01
C ARG A 105 -2.47 -20.01 -17.81
N GLU A 106 -3.50 -19.21 -17.57
CA GLU A 106 -3.36 -17.80 -17.24
C GLU A 106 -3.01 -17.63 -15.77
N LEU A 107 -1.94 -16.90 -15.52
CA LEU A 107 -1.41 -16.63 -14.20
C LEU A 107 -1.10 -15.14 -14.10
N GLY A 108 -1.12 -14.61 -12.89
CA GLY A 108 -0.65 -13.25 -12.62
C GLY A 108 0.41 -13.22 -11.52
N LEU A 109 1.29 -12.23 -11.57
CA LEU A 109 2.12 -11.89 -10.42
C LEU A 109 1.32 -11.01 -9.47
N GLY A 110 1.19 -11.45 -8.22
CA GLY A 110 0.32 -10.80 -7.22
C GLY A 110 0.67 -9.33 -6.95
N PRO A 111 -0.21 -8.38 -7.28
CA PRO A 111 -0.11 -6.99 -6.81
C PRO A 111 -0.59 -6.83 -5.36
N THR A 112 -1.37 -7.81 -4.88
CA THR A 112 -1.95 -8.00 -3.55
C THR A 112 -2.48 -9.44 -3.43
N HIS A 113 -3.10 -9.83 -2.31
CA HIS A 113 -3.45 -11.23 -2.00
C HIS A 113 -4.87 -11.44 -1.41
N GLU A 114 -5.83 -10.52 -1.59
CA GLU A 114 -7.20 -10.72 -1.05
C GLU A 114 -7.85 -12.02 -1.54
N GLU A 115 -7.70 -12.37 -2.81
CA GLU A 115 -8.25 -13.60 -3.40
C GLU A 115 -7.63 -14.84 -2.77
N VAL A 116 -6.29 -14.89 -2.74
CA VAL A 116 -5.54 -16.06 -2.27
C VAL A 116 -5.84 -16.34 -0.80
N ILE A 117 -5.81 -15.32 0.06
CA ILE A 117 -6.07 -15.49 1.48
C ILE A 117 -7.53 -15.84 1.75
N THR A 118 -8.46 -15.33 0.93
CA THR A 118 -9.89 -15.69 1.01
C THR A 118 -10.12 -17.14 0.62
N THR A 119 -9.43 -17.65 -0.41
CA THR A 119 -9.48 -19.08 -0.77
C THR A 119 -9.02 -19.95 0.40
N ILE A 120 -7.91 -19.60 1.04
CA ILE A 120 -7.40 -20.31 2.22
C ILE A 120 -8.43 -20.27 3.36
N ALA A 121 -8.97 -19.08 3.67
CA ALA A 121 -9.95 -18.90 4.73
C ALA A 121 -11.23 -19.72 4.47
N LYS A 122 -11.75 -19.70 3.25
CA LYS A 122 -12.92 -20.49 2.80
C LYS A 122 -12.72 -21.99 3.02
N GLU A 123 -11.50 -22.49 2.86
CA GLU A 123 -11.18 -23.90 3.02
C GLU A 123 -10.85 -24.31 4.46
N MET A 124 -10.29 -23.41 5.27
CA MET A 124 -9.74 -23.75 6.59
C MET A 124 -10.61 -23.27 7.76
N ILE A 125 -11.41 -22.22 7.59
CA ILE A 125 -12.30 -21.69 8.63
C ILE A 125 -13.65 -22.38 8.50
N ARG A 126 -13.93 -23.31 9.43
CA ARG A 126 -15.15 -24.16 9.43
C ARG A 126 -16.09 -23.87 10.59
N SER A 127 -15.68 -23.06 11.56
CA SER A 127 -16.48 -22.69 12.72
C SER A 127 -16.20 -21.25 13.17
N TYR A 128 -17.24 -20.57 13.66
CA TYR A 128 -17.12 -19.25 14.29
C TYR A 128 -16.14 -19.24 15.48
N ARG A 129 -15.90 -20.40 16.12
CA ARG A 129 -14.95 -20.52 17.23
C ARG A 129 -13.49 -20.30 16.83
N GLN A 130 -13.19 -20.34 15.53
CA GLN A 130 -11.86 -20.03 14.99
C GLN A 130 -11.67 -18.53 14.76
N LEU A 131 -12.72 -17.71 14.94
CA LEU A 131 -12.71 -16.28 14.68
C LEU A 131 -12.71 -15.47 15.98
N PRO A 132 -12.10 -14.28 16.01
CA PRO A 132 -11.41 -13.62 14.89
C PRO A 132 -10.05 -14.25 14.57
N LEU A 133 -9.64 -14.12 13.30
CA LEU A 133 -8.32 -14.53 12.82
C LEU A 133 -7.69 -13.37 12.06
N ASN A 134 -6.40 -13.12 12.27
CA ASN A 134 -5.64 -12.11 11.52
C ASN A 134 -4.34 -12.74 11.01
N LEU A 135 -4.18 -12.78 9.69
CA LEU A 135 -3.02 -13.36 9.00
C LEU A 135 -2.30 -12.25 8.24
N TYR A 136 -0.97 -12.23 8.26
CA TYR A 136 -0.20 -11.25 7.51
C TYR A 136 1.04 -11.87 6.87
N GLN A 137 1.63 -11.20 5.89
CA GLN A 137 2.91 -11.60 5.30
C GLN A 137 3.77 -10.37 5.03
N ILE A 138 5.10 -10.55 4.97
CA ILE A 138 6.04 -9.56 4.46
C ILE A 138 6.66 -10.15 3.20
N GLN A 139 6.24 -9.68 2.03
CA GLN A 139 6.52 -10.34 0.77
C GLN A 139 6.59 -9.31 -0.37
N THR A 140 7.42 -9.59 -1.38
CA THR A 140 7.49 -8.83 -2.62
C THR A 140 6.11 -8.71 -3.27
N LYS A 141 5.85 -7.68 -4.06
CA LYS A 141 4.64 -7.49 -4.86
C LYS A 141 5.05 -6.95 -6.22
N PHE A 142 4.19 -7.16 -7.20
CA PHE A 142 4.42 -6.69 -8.56
C PHE A 142 3.26 -5.82 -9.02
N ARG A 143 3.54 -4.60 -9.45
CA ARG A 143 2.57 -3.72 -10.09
C ARG A 143 3.17 -3.18 -11.38
N ASP A 144 2.51 -3.35 -12.51
CA ASP A 144 2.99 -2.86 -13.80
C ASP A 144 2.74 -1.35 -13.95
N GLU A 145 3.41 -0.58 -13.10
CA GLU A 145 3.32 0.87 -13.08
C GLU A 145 3.80 1.45 -14.43
N ILE A 146 2.92 2.21 -15.09
CA ILE A 146 3.16 2.81 -16.40
C ILE A 146 4.29 3.84 -16.35
N ARG A 147 4.45 4.55 -15.22
CA ARG A 147 5.51 5.54 -15.01
C ARG A 147 6.19 5.35 -13.66
N PRO A 148 7.09 4.35 -13.52
CA PRO A 148 7.84 4.16 -12.28
C PRO A 148 8.79 5.33 -12.07
N ARG A 149 8.73 5.94 -10.89
CA ARG A 149 9.49 7.14 -10.54
C ARG A 149 9.92 7.13 -9.08
N PHE A 150 10.79 8.07 -8.72
CA PHE A 150 11.15 8.32 -7.32
C PHE A 150 11.81 7.13 -6.58
N GLY A 151 12.56 6.30 -7.31
CA GLY A 151 13.34 5.22 -6.70
C GLY A 151 12.45 4.13 -6.12
N LEU A 152 12.56 3.92 -4.81
CA LEU A 152 11.77 2.92 -4.08
C LEU A 152 10.35 3.38 -3.73
N MET A 153 10.01 4.66 -3.93
CA MET A 153 8.68 5.19 -3.62
C MET A 153 7.61 4.64 -4.58
N ARG A 154 7.93 4.54 -5.89
CA ARG A 154 7.01 4.07 -6.92
C ARG A 154 7.71 3.16 -7.93
N GLY A 155 7.89 1.90 -7.51
CA GLY A 155 8.51 0.83 -8.29
C GLY A 155 7.49 -0.14 -8.92
N ARG A 156 7.99 -1.06 -9.74
CA ARG A 156 7.21 -2.19 -10.31
C ARG A 156 7.33 -3.47 -9.50
N GLU A 157 8.42 -3.59 -8.75
CA GLU A 157 8.67 -4.66 -7.78
C GLU A 157 9.05 -4.01 -6.44
N PHE A 158 8.30 -4.33 -5.38
CA PHE A 158 8.48 -3.71 -4.07
C PHE A 158 8.09 -4.67 -2.94
N ILE A 159 8.53 -4.41 -1.71
CA ILE A 159 8.19 -5.24 -0.54
C ILE A 159 6.98 -4.62 0.15
N MET A 160 5.98 -5.44 0.45
CA MET A 160 4.79 -5.02 1.18
C MET A 160 4.57 -5.92 2.39
N LYS A 161 4.08 -5.30 3.47
CA LYS A 161 3.40 -6.04 4.54
C LYS A 161 1.90 -5.89 4.36
N ASP A 162 1.25 -6.95 3.90
CA ASP A 162 -0.20 -7.06 3.76
C ASP A 162 -0.76 -7.99 4.85
N GLY A 163 -1.93 -7.61 5.40
CA GLY A 163 -2.59 -8.32 6.49
C GLY A 163 -4.10 -8.37 6.28
N TYR A 164 -4.71 -9.48 6.67
CA TYR A 164 -6.10 -9.82 6.37
C TYR A 164 -6.75 -10.46 7.58
N SER A 165 -7.85 -9.88 8.03
CA SER A 165 -8.58 -10.35 9.19
C SER A 165 -9.99 -10.82 8.85
N PHE A 166 -10.41 -11.90 9.52
CA PHE A 166 -11.69 -12.57 9.29
C PHE A 166 -12.51 -12.52 10.58
N HIS A 167 -13.80 -12.22 10.44
CA HIS A 167 -14.67 -11.86 11.56
C HIS A 167 -16.07 -12.47 11.42
N THR A 168 -16.73 -12.70 12.55
CA THR A 168 -18.13 -13.14 12.61
C THR A 168 -19.11 -11.99 12.37
N ASP A 169 -18.69 -10.78 12.74
CA ASP A 169 -19.53 -9.59 12.76
C ASP A 169 -18.69 -8.30 12.70
N GLU A 170 -19.38 -7.19 12.48
CA GLU A 170 -18.78 -5.86 12.31
C GLU A 170 -18.11 -5.34 13.59
N ALA A 171 -18.60 -5.72 14.78
CA ALA A 171 -18.00 -5.28 16.04
C ALA A 171 -16.61 -5.91 16.23
N SER A 172 -16.49 -7.21 15.92
CA SER A 172 -15.20 -7.92 15.89
C SER A 172 -14.24 -7.31 14.89
N LEU A 173 -14.71 -6.95 13.68
CA LEU A 173 -13.93 -6.25 12.67
C LEU A 173 -13.42 -4.91 13.18
N LYS A 174 -14.30 -4.07 13.75
CA LYS A 174 -13.95 -2.74 14.27
C LYS A 174 -12.86 -2.80 15.34
N GLN A 175 -12.92 -3.80 16.23
CA GLN A 175 -11.88 -3.98 17.24
C GLN A 175 -10.52 -4.28 16.58
N THR A 176 -10.49 -5.22 15.63
CA THR A 176 -9.23 -5.57 14.95
C THR A 176 -8.71 -4.43 14.08
N TYR A 177 -9.60 -3.66 13.45
CA TYR A 177 -9.23 -2.45 12.71
C TYR A 177 -8.57 -1.42 13.63
N GLN A 178 -9.09 -1.21 14.83
CA GLN A 178 -8.50 -0.33 15.83
C GLN A 178 -7.14 -0.84 16.33
N ASP A 179 -7.01 -2.17 16.52
CA ASP A 179 -5.73 -2.78 16.90
C ASP A 179 -4.67 -2.59 15.80
N MET A 180 -5.06 -2.72 14.52
CA MET A 180 -4.19 -2.43 13.37
C MET A 180 -3.82 -0.95 13.28
N TYR A 181 -4.78 -0.05 13.53
CA TYR A 181 -4.51 1.38 13.61
C TYR A 181 -3.42 1.68 14.64
N GLN A 182 -3.54 1.14 15.86
CA GLN A 182 -2.55 1.34 16.91
C GLN A 182 -1.20 0.70 16.55
N ALA A 183 -1.20 -0.52 15.99
CA ALA A 183 0.03 -1.19 15.57
C ALA A 183 0.78 -0.37 14.51
N TYR A 184 0.08 0.20 13.52
CA TYR A 184 0.71 1.04 12.50
C TYR A 184 1.28 2.34 13.08
N ASN A 185 0.56 2.96 14.03
CA ASN A 185 1.09 4.10 14.77
C ASN A 185 2.40 3.73 15.49
N ASN A 186 2.44 2.59 16.19
CA ASN A 186 3.64 2.13 16.88
C ASN A 186 4.79 1.85 15.90
N ILE A 187 4.51 1.17 14.78
CA ILE A 187 5.52 0.87 13.74
C ILE A 187 6.20 2.15 13.27
N LEU A 188 5.41 3.15 12.87
CA LEU A 188 5.94 4.39 12.31
C LEU A 188 6.66 5.24 13.37
N ASN A 189 6.14 5.27 14.61
CA ASN A 189 6.83 5.91 15.75
C ASN A 189 8.18 5.24 16.06
N ARG A 190 8.25 3.90 16.05
CA ARG A 190 9.49 3.14 16.28
C ARG A 190 10.50 3.30 15.14
N CYS A 191 10.01 3.55 13.93
CA CYS A 191 10.84 3.94 12.78
C CYS A 191 11.31 5.41 12.85
N GLY A 192 10.81 6.20 13.82
CA GLY A 192 11.18 7.61 14.00
C GLY A 192 10.63 8.53 12.91
N LEU A 193 9.48 8.19 12.32
CA LEU A 193 8.87 8.93 11.23
C LEU A 193 7.85 9.95 11.76
N ALA A 194 7.79 11.12 11.13
CA ALA A 194 6.71 12.07 11.33
C ALA A 194 5.59 11.75 10.33
N PHE A 195 4.45 11.29 10.82
CA PHE A 195 3.35 10.82 9.98
C PHE A 195 2.01 11.29 10.51
N ARG A 196 0.98 11.19 9.67
CA ARG A 196 -0.41 11.48 10.01
C ARG A 196 -1.34 10.40 9.45
N PRO A 197 -2.18 9.78 10.29
CA PRO A 197 -3.30 8.98 9.81
C PRO A 197 -4.37 9.89 9.21
N VAL A 198 -4.89 9.56 8.02
CA VAL A 198 -5.87 10.37 7.29
C VAL A 198 -7.00 9.49 6.77
N GLU A 199 -8.21 10.04 6.68
CA GLU A 199 -9.31 9.37 5.98
C GLU A 199 -9.00 9.27 4.48
N ALA A 200 -9.27 8.11 3.89
CA ALA A 200 -8.91 7.80 2.52
C ALA A 200 -10.08 7.16 1.75
N ASP A 201 -9.94 7.09 0.43
CA ASP A 201 -10.82 6.27 -0.39
C ASP A 201 -10.44 4.78 -0.28
N SER A 202 -11.41 3.90 -0.48
CA SER A 202 -11.16 2.45 -0.47
C SER A 202 -10.65 1.93 -1.83
N GLY A 203 -10.76 2.75 -2.89
CA GLY A 203 -10.27 2.45 -4.22
C GLY A 203 -10.75 1.10 -4.78
N ALA A 204 -9.91 0.49 -5.61
CA ALA A 204 -10.17 -0.80 -6.25
C ALA A 204 -10.10 -2.02 -5.30
N ILE A 205 -9.73 -1.80 -4.03
CA ILE A 205 -9.80 -2.82 -2.97
C ILE A 205 -11.25 -2.96 -2.47
N GLY A 206 -12.03 -1.87 -2.52
CA GLY A 206 -13.40 -1.81 -2.03
C GLY A 206 -13.48 -1.75 -0.50
N GLY A 207 -14.67 -1.44 0.04
CA GLY A 207 -14.92 -1.34 1.48
C GLY A 207 -15.47 0.03 1.92
N SER A 208 -15.88 0.13 3.19
CA SER A 208 -16.58 1.30 3.74
C SER A 208 -15.73 2.20 4.66
N GLY A 209 -14.60 1.70 5.16
CA GLY A 209 -13.67 2.46 6.00
C GLY A 209 -12.23 2.26 5.55
N SER A 210 -11.55 3.35 5.19
CA SER A 210 -10.17 3.36 4.72
C SER A 210 -9.39 4.48 5.40
N GLN A 211 -8.16 4.16 5.81
CA GLN A 211 -7.24 5.09 6.44
C GLN A 211 -5.85 4.92 5.85
N GLU A 212 -5.23 6.03 5.50
CA GLU A 212 -3.86 6.08 5.02
C GLU A 212 -2.95 6.67 6.09
N PHE A 213 -1.72 6.17 6.16
CA PHE A 213 -0.70 6.69 7.06
C PHE A 213 0.34 7.46 6.25
N MET A 214 0.22 8.78 6.24
CA MET A 214 0.97 9.67 5.36
C MET A 214 2.18 10.28 6.07
N ILE A 215 3.37 10.09 5.52
CA ILE A 215 4.58 10.79 5.98
C ILE A 215 4.59 12.17 5.30
N LEU A 216 4.63 13.24 6.09
CA LEU A 216 4.61 14.60 5.56
C LEU A 216 5.97 14.92 4.91
N ALA A 217 5.97 15.10 3.59
CA ALA A 217 7.15 15.43 2.81
C ALA A 217 6.79 16.23 1.57
N ASP A 218 7.64 17.20 1.19
CA ASP A 218 7.45 18.03 0.00
C ASP A 218 7.45 17.23 -1.31
N ALA A 219 8.01 16.02 -1.29
CA ALA A 219 8.08 15.11 -2.42
C ALA A 219 6.93 14.07 -2.45
N GLY A 220 5.90 14.24 -1.61
CA GLY A 220 4.71 13.38 -1.60
C GLY A 220 3.93 13.46 -2.91
N GLU A 221 3.33 12.35 -3.34
CA GLU A 221 2.43 12.31 -4.51
C GLU A 221 0.97 12.61 -4.14
N ASP A 222 0.64 12.53 -2.84
CA ASP A 222 -0.70 12.77 -2.30
C ASP A 222 -0.79 14.15 -1.62
N GLU A 223 -1.94 14.80 -1.80
CA GLU A 223 -2.29 16.01 -1.08
C GLU A 223 -3.15 15.67 0.13
N VAL A 224 -2.67 16.03 1.31
CA VAL A 224 -3.37 15.83 2.58
C VAL A 224 -3.93 17.15 3.08
N LEU A 225 -5.24 17.19 3.29
CA LEU A 225 -5.92 18.30 3.93
C LEU A 225 -6.09 18.01 5.42
N TYR A 226 -5.79 18.98 6.26
CA TYR A 226 -6.00 18.87 7.70
C TYR A 226 -6.33 20.21 8.33
N THR A 227 -7.10 20.17 9.42
CA THR A 227 -7.43 21.36 10.20
C THR A 227 -6.27 21.74 11.13
N GLU A 228 -6.15 23.04 11.44
CA GLU A 228 -5.12 23.52 12.39
C GLU A 228 -5.27 22.90 13.79
N ASP A 229 -6.50 22.64 14.23
CA ASP A 229 -6.79 21.97 15.50
C ASP A 229 -6.51 20.45 15.46
N GLY A 230 -6.18 19.94 14.28
CA GLY A 230 -5.77 18.57 14.02
C GLY A 230 -6.83 17.49 14.18
N LYS A 231 -8.11 17.87 14.35
CA LYS A 231 -9.22 16.94 14.53
C LYS A 231 -9.70 16.28 13.24
N TYR A 232 -9.43 16.91 12.10
CA TYR A 232 -9.79 16.37 10.81
C TYR A 232 -8.56 16.31 9.91
N SER A 233 -8.39 15.16 9.25
CA SER A 233 -7.39 15.00 8.21
C SER A 233 -7.83 13.93 7.21
N ALA A 234 -7.78 14.26 5.92
CA ALA A 234 -8.20 13.40 4.83
C ALA A 234 -7.27 13.57 3.63
N ASN A 235 -7.15 12.51 2.83
CA ASN A 235 -6.67 12.62 1.46
C ASN A 235 -7.62 13.54 0.67
N VAL A 236 -7.10 14.38 -0.23
CA VAL A 236 -7.92 15.29 -1.06
C VAL A 236 -9.05 14.57 -1.79
N GLU A 237 -8.83 13.31 -2.19
CA GLU A 237 -9.84 12.48 -2.86
C GLU A 237 -11.05 12.17 -1.98
N LYS A 238 -10.87 12.17 -0.66
CA LYS A 238 -11.92 11.89 0.33
C LYS A 238 -12.43 13.15 1.04
N ALA A 239 -11.69 14.24 0.96
CA ALA A 239 -11.94 15.41 1.78
C ALA A 239 -13.32 16.05 1.49
N VAL A 240 -14.09 16.32 2.55
CA VAL A 240 -15.36 17.01 2.46
C VAL A 240 -15.17 18.50 2.75
N SER A 241 -15.73 19.36 1.89
CA SER A 241 -15.85 20.79 2.15
C SER A 241 -17.25 21.13 2.68
N LEU A 242 -17.31 22.02 3.67
CA LEU A 242 -18.57 22.60 4.11
C LEU A 242 -18.89 23.78 3.18
N PRO A 243 -20.06 23.80 2.51
CA PRO A 243 -20.44 24.96 1.71
C PRO A 243 -20.59 26.19 2.62
N PRO A 244 -20.36 27.41 2.09
CA PRO A 244 -20.69 28.62 2.82
C PRO A 244 -22.20 28.66 3.11
N ASP A 245 -22.59 29.45 4.10
CA ASP A 245 -23.99 29.70 4.41
C ASP A 245 -24.73 30.18 3.15
N THR A 246 -25.94 29.67 2.94
CA THR A 246 -26.75 30.04 1.78
C THR A 246 -27.11 31.52 1.84
N GLU A 247 -26.66 32.30 0.87
CA GLU A 247 -27.12 33.67 0.71
C GLU A 247 -28.49 33.67 0.00
N PRO A 248 -29.47 34.45 0.49
CA PRO A 248 -30.73 34.64 -0.23
C PRO A 248 -30.45 35.18 -1.63
N SER A 249 -30.98 34.50 -2.65
CA SER A 249 -30.92 34.98 -4.03
C SER A 249 -31.44 36.41 -4.11
N THR A 250 -30.62 37.32 -4.67
CA THR A 250 -31.07 38.69 -5.01
C THR A 250 -32.07 38.70 -6.16
N PHE A 251 -32.19 37.59 -6.90
CA PHE A 251 -33.20 37.41 -7.93
C PHE A 251 -34.52 36.97 -7.30
N THR A 252 -35.56 37.77 -7.52
CA THR A 252 -36.93 37.51 -7.07
C THR A 252 -37.83 36.94 -8.18
N SER A 253 -37.30 36.79 -9.39
CA SER A 253 -38.02 36.29 -10.56
C SER A 253 -37.13 35.36 -11.38
N TYR A 254 -37.71 34.29 -11.91
CA TYR A 254 -37.07 33.39 -12.86
C TYR A 254 -37.97 33.18 -14.07
N GLU A 255 -37.37 32.93 -15.24
CA GLU A 255 -38.08 32.51 -16.45
C GLU A 255 -37.42 31.23 -16.99
N GLN A 256 -38.24 30.29 -17.43
CA GLN A 256 -37.76 29.08 -18.09
C GLN A 256 -37.45 29.42 -19.56
N ARG A 257 -36.21 29.23 -19.99
CA ARG A 257 -35.82 29.35 -21.40
C ARG A 257 -35.56 27.96 -21.96
N GLU A 258 -36.14 27.67 -23.13
CA GLU A 258 -35.76 26.48 -23.88
C GLU A 258 -34.38 26.69 -24.51
N THR A 259 -33.48 25.73 -24.29
CA THR A 259 -32.18 25.67 -24.95
C THR A 259 -32.33 25.04 -26.34
N PRO A 260 -31.67 25.57 -27.39
CA PRO A 260 -31.74 25.02 -28.74
C PRO A 260 -31.11 23.63 -28.87
#